data_AF-A0A1Y4UEW0-F1
#
_entry.id   AF-A0A1Y4UEW0-F1
#
_cell.length_a   1.000
_cell.length_b   1.000
_cell.length_c   1.000
_cell.angle_alpha   90.00
_cell.angle_beta   90.00
_cell.angle_gamma   90.00
#
_symmetry.space_group_name_H-M   'P 1'
#
loop_
_entity.id
_entity.type
_entity.pdbx_description
1 polymer ?
#
loop_
_entity_poly.entity_id
_entity_poly.type
_entity_poly.pdbx_seq_one_letter_code
_entity_poly.pdbx_strand_id
1 'polypeptide(L)'
;MFYNRLKKICELKDTNPTQLLKDINVSTGSLGNWKKGILPKGDILIKISTHLDVSIDYLLLGKEECNLKEPEISQKNEDSLKTDEKLLIKTYREVSDEGKDLIQESIRDIWADHRIKKSSKKSNSKHKDVAI
;
A
#
# COMPACT_ATOMS: atom_id res chain seq x y z
N MET A 1 -4.41 19.58 14.29
CA MET A 1 -2.99 20.00 14.18
C MET A 1 -2.07 18.97 14.81
N PHE A 2 -0.77 19.01 14.53
CA PHE A 2 0.25 18.01 14.95
C PHE A 2 0.12 17.59 16.42
N TYR A 3 0.05 18.56 17.34
CA TYR A 3 -0.04 18.28 18.77
C TYR A 3 -1.26 17.40 19.15
N ASN A 4 -2.42 17.62 18.54
CA ASN A 4 -3.62 16.82 18.82
C ASN A 4 -3.45 15.36 18.37
N ARG A 5 -2.75 15.13 17.24
CA ARG A 5 -2.44 13.78 16.76
C ARG A 5 -1.40 13.11 17.64
N LEU A 6 -0.33 13.82 17.98
CA LEU A 6 0.67 13.33 18.92
C LEU A 6 0.01 12.89 20.25
N LYS A 7 -0.88 13.73 20.79
CA LYS A 7 -1.64 13.42 22.01
C LYS A 7 -2.49 12.17 21.85
N LYS A 8 -3.26 12.05 20.76
CA LYS A 8 -4.08 10.86 20.46
C LYS A 8 -3.25 9.59 20.39
N ILE A 9 -2.10 9.63 19.72
CA ILE A 9 -1.19 8.46 19.60
C ILE A 9 -0.61 8.08 20.96
N CYS A 10 -0.23 9.07 21.77
CA CYS A 10 0.24 8.82 23.12
C CYS A 10 -0.84 8.12 23.95
N GLU A 11 -2.09 8.59 23.89
CA GLU A 11 -3.23 7.97 24.58
C GLU A 11 -3.47 6.52 24.12
N LEU A 12 -3.37 6.23 22.82
CA LEU A 12 -3.50 4.87 22.28
C LEU A 12 -2.36 3.93 22.70
N LYS A 13 -1.21 4.47 23.09
CA LYS A 13 -0.02 3.72 23.52
C LYS A 13 0.22 3.80 25.02
N ASP A 14 -0.82 4.13 25.80
CA ASP A 14 -0.77 4.26 27.26
C ASP A 14 0.37 5.16 27.78
N THR A 15 0.71 6.20 27.01
CA THR A 15 1.74 7.19 27.34
C THR A 15 1.18 8.61 27.26
N ASN A 16 2.01 9.60 27.54
CA ASN A 16 1.64 11.01 27.40
C ASN A 16 2.78 11.81 26.74
N PRO A 17 2.47 12.95 26.08
CA PRO A 17 3.48 13.73 25.36
C PRO A 17 4.66 14.19 26.23
N THR A 18 4.43 14.44 27.53
CA THR A 18 5.49 14.87 28.45
C THR A 18 6.45 13.71 28.74
N GLN A 19 5.93 12.50 28.95
CA GLN A 19 6.73 11.31 29.19
C GLN A 19 7.53 10.94 27.93
N LEU A 20 6.86 10.87 26.79
CA LEU A 20 7.50 10.66 25.48
C LEU A 20 8.71 11.58 25.28
N LEU A 21 8.56 12.87 25.59
CA LEU A 21 9.64 13.86 25.39
C LEU A 21 10.83 13.60 26.30
N LYS A 22 10.60 13.14 27.54
CA LYS A 22 11.67 12.71 28.43
C LYS A 22 12.39 11.49 27.87
N ASP A 23 11.64 10.51 27.36
CA ASP A 23 12.19 9.26 26.84
C ASP A 23 13.09 9.49 25.62
N ILE A 24 12.74 10.45 24.75
CA ILE A 24 13.56 10.84 23.57
C ILE A 24 14.56 11.98 23.84
N ASN A 25 14.72 12.39 25.10
CA ASN A 25 15.61 13.44 25.57
C ASN A 25 15.39 14.81 24.87
N VAL A 26 14.13 15.21 24.74
CA VAL A 26 13.68 16.50 24.18
C VAL A 26 13.05 17.37 25.27
N SER A 27 13.35 18.67 25.24
CA SER A 27 12.78 19.62 26.22
C SER A 27 11.26 19.67 26.16
N THR A 28 10.61 19.45 27.32
CA THR A 28 9.14 19.50 27.50
C THR A 28 8.55 20.88 27.19
N GLY A 29 9.35 21.95 27.24
CA GLY A 29 8.95 23.29 26.81
C GLY A 29 8.53 23.38 25.34
N SER A 30 8.99 22.43 24.51
CA SER A 30 8.62 22.34 23.09
C SER A 30 7.14 22.10 22.87
N LEU A 31 6.45 21.47 23.83
CA LEU A 31 5.00 21.22 23.77
C LEU A 31 4.20 22.51 23.64
N GLY A 32 4.64 23.60 24.26
CA GLY A 32 3.97 24.90 24.16
C GLY A 32 3.95 25.43 22.72
N ASN A 33 5.06 25.28 22.00
CA ASN A 33 5.16 25.68 20.60
C ASN A 33 4.27 24.81 19.71
N TRP A 34 4.21 23.50 19.96
CA TRP A 34 3.41 22.57 19.18
C TRP A 34 1.90 22.74 19.41
N LYS A 35 1.50 23.13 20.63
CA LYS A 35 0.11 23.54 20.93
C LYS A 35 -0.29 24.80 20.14
N LYS A 36 0.64 25.72 19.91
CA LYS A 36 0.44 26.93 19.08
C LYS A 36 0.48 26.65 17.58
N GLY A 37 0.72 25.41 17.16
CA GLY A 37 0.76 25.01 15.76
C GLY A 37 2.14 25.07 15.11
N ILE A 38 3.19 25.44 15.85
CA ILE A 38 4.57 25.38 15.36
C ILE A 38 4.99 23.91 15.27
N LEU A 39 5.56 23.48 14.15
CA LEU A 39 5.97 22.08 13.97
C LEU A 39 7.34 21.80 14.61
N PRO A 40 7.61 20.55 15.04
CA PRO A 40 8.95 20.13 15.42
C PRO A 40 9.91 20.20 14.24
N LYS A 41 11.22 20.21 14.53
CA LYS A 41 12.26 20.00 13.52
C LYS A 41 12.26 18.54 13.07
N GLY A 42 12.81 18.29 11.87
CA GLY A 42 12.82 16.96 11.24
C GLY A 42 13.48 15.88 12.09
N ASP A 43 14.59 16.20 12.76
CA ASP A 43 15.29 15.30 13.69
C ASP A 43 14.41 14.88 14.88
N ILE A 44 13.66 15.82 15.47
CA ILE A 44 12.71 15.54 16.56
C ILE A 44 11.52 14.73 16.03
N LEU A 45 11.03 15.03 14.82
CA LEU A 45 9.97 14.25 14.18
C LEU A 45 10.36 12.79 13.98
N ILE A 46 11.58 12.54 13.50
CA ILE A 46 12.14 11.18 13.36
C ILE A 46 12.20 10.49 14.72
N LYS A 47 12.71 11.15 15.76
CA LYS A 47 12.77 10.56 17.11
C LYS A 47 11.39 10.19 17.64
N ILE A 48 10.41 11.08 17.48
CA ILE A 48 9.02 10.84 17.89
C ILE A 48 8.43 9.66 17.11
N SER A 49 8.61 9.64 15.78
CA SER A 49 8.05 8.59 14.92
C SER A 49 8.65 7.23 15.22
N THR A 50 9.97 7.16 15.43
CA THR A 50 10.67 5.93 15.82
C THR A 50 10.25 5.44 17.19
N HIS A 51 10.16 6.32 18.20
CA HIS A 51 9.78 5.92 19.55
C HIS A 51 8.32 5.47 19.65
N LEU A 52 7.43 6.11 18.88
CA LEU A 52 6.03 5.75 18.83
C LEU A 52 5.72 4.65 17.81
N ASP A 53 6.70 4.16 17.05
CA ASP A 53 6.51 3.18 15.97
C ASP A 53 5.36 3.57 15.02
N VAL A 54 5.44 4.78 14.47
CA VAL A 54 4.48 5.35 13.50
C VAL A 54 5.24 6.07 12.39
N SER A 55 4.60 6.31 11.24
CA SER A 55 5.21 7.12 10.19
C SER A 55 5.17 8.62 10.51
N ILE A 56 6.15 9.37 9.98
CA ILE A 56 6.16 10.84 10.06
C ILE A 56 4.92 11.43 9.36
N ASP A 57 4.52 10.84 8.23
CA ASP A 57 3.31 11.22 7.50
C ASP A 57 2.06 11.10 8.36
N TYR A 58 1.95 10.04 9.18
CA TYR A 58 0.84 9.92 10.11
C TYR A 58 0.83 11.05 11.14
N LEU A 59 1.99 11.42 11.68
CA LEU A 59 2.11 12.53 12.64
C LEU A 59 1.73 13.89 12.04
N LEU A 60 2.06 14.13 10.76
CA LEU A 60 1.87 15.41 10.08
C LEU A 60 0.53 15.53 9.34
N LEU A 61 0.09 14.47 8.69
CA LEU A 61 -1.09 14.45 7.82
C LEU A 61 -2.29 13.78 8.50
N GLY A 62 -2.06 12.87 9.45
CA GLY A 62 -3.13 12.10 10.11
C GLY A 62 -3.76 11.05 9.20
N LYS A 63 -3.08 10.66 8.12
CA LYS A 63 -3.50 9.57 7.25
C LYS A 63 -2.83 8.29 7.75
N GLU A 64 -3.63 7.32 8.20
CA GLU A 64 -3.13 5.99 8.61
C GLU A 64 -2.42 5.28 7.46
N GLU A 65 -2.72 5.70 6.23
CA GLU A 65 -2.10 5.21 5.01
C GLU A 65 -1.23 6.31 4.38
N CYS A 66 0.07 6.05 4.30
CA CYS A 66 0.97 6.79 3.43
C CYS A 66 0.46 6.65 1.99
N ASN A 67 -0.30 7.63 1.50
CA ASN A 67 -0.62 7.75 0.08
C ASN A 67 0.59 8.34 -0.66
N LEU A 68 1.74 7.67 -0.55
CA LEU A 68 2.78 7.80 -1.55
C LEU A 68 2.25 7.01 -2.75
N LYS A 69 1.62 7.71 -3.70
CA LYS A 69 1.52 7.20 -5.06
C LYS A 69 2.92 7.30 -5.67
N GLU A 70 3.82 6.41 -5.24
CA GLU A 70 5.01 6.12 -5.99
C GLU A 70 4.64 5.05 -7.03
N PRO A 71 5.11 5.16 -8.29
CA PRO A 71 4.78 4.17 -9.28
C PRO A 71 5.48 2.87 -8.87
N GLU A 72 4.70 1.80 -8.92
CA GLU A 72 5.11 0.41 -8.87
C GLU A 72 5.13 -0.30 -7.50
N ILE A 73 4.06 -1.08 -7.31
CA ILE A 73 4.05 -2.47 -6.82
C ILE A 73 4.74 -2.71 -5.47
N SER A 74 3.96 -2.71 -4.38
CA SER A 74 3.82 -3.86 -3.47
C SER A 74 2.90 -3.58 -2.27
N GLN A 75 1.70 -4.16 -2.35
CA GLN A 75 0.95 -4.90 -1.31
C GLN A 75 0.79 -4.34 0.11
N LYS A 76 -0.46 -3.93 0.39
CA LYS A 76 -1.37 -4.36 1.49
C LYS A 76 -2.48 -3.30 1.56
N ASN A 77 -3.77 -3.55 1.34
CA ASN A 77 -4.61 -4.64 1.81
C ASN A 77 -5.84 -4.82 0.89
N GLU A 78 -6.02 -6.00 0.32
CA GLU A 78 -7.29 -6.74 0.42
C GLU A 78 -6.90 -8.21 0.47
N ASP A 79 -7.06 -8.79 1.65
CA ASP A 79 -6.76 -10.17 1.93
C ASP A 79 -7.86 -11.03 1.29
N SER A 80 -7.71 -11.33 0.00
CA SER A 80 -8.42 -12.44 -0.65
C SER A 80 -7.74 -12.82 -1.97
N LEU A 81 -6.48 -13.26 -1.89
CA LEU A 81 -6.02 -14.25 -2.87
C LEU A 81 -7.03 -15.40 -2.80
N LYS A 82 -7.73 -15.65 -3.90
CA LYS A 82 -8.76 -16.67 -3.94
C LYS A 82 -8.15 -18.04 -3.63
N THR A 83 -8.96 -18.97 -3.12
CA THR A 83 -8.48 -20.29 -2.68
C THR A 83 -7.71 -21.03 -3.77
N ASP A 84 -8.10 -20.86 -5.03
CA ASP A 84 -7.45 -21.40 -6.23
C ASP A 84 -6.05 -20.80 -6.47
N GLU A 85 -5.90 -19.48 -6.35
CA GLU A 85 -4.60 -18.80 -6.47
C GLU A 85 -3.61 -19.26 -5.39
N LYS A 86 -4.08 -19.40 -4.14
CA LYS A 86 -3.27 -19.94 -3.04
C LYS A 86 -2.85 -21.39 -3.30
N LEU A 87 -3.76 -22.20 -3.85
CA LEU A 87 -3.47 -23.58 -4.20
C LEU A 87 -2.42 -23.68 -5.31
N LEU A 88 -2.53 -22.87 -6.36
CA LEU A 88 -1.55 -22.82 -7.46
C LEU A 88 -0.15 -22.45 -6.98
N ILE A 89 -0.05 -21.47 -6.08
CA ILE A 89 1.25 -21.07 -5.52
C ILE A 89 1.83 -22.17 -4.65
N LYS A 90 0.99 -22.84 -3.86
CA LYS A 90 1.43 -23.96 -3.01
C LYS A 90 1.96 -25.11 -3.87
N THR A 91 1.19 -25.56 -4.85
CA THR A 91 1.59 -26.68 -5.71
C THR A 91 2.85 -26.35 -6.50
N TYR A 92 2.97 -25.13 -7.04
CA TYR A 92 4.17 -24.70 -7.76
C TYR A 92 5.45 -24.73 -6.90
N ARG A 93 5.35 -24.43 -5.60
CA ARG A 93 6.49 -24.47 -4.67
C ARG A 93 6.91 -25.88 -4.30
N GLU A 94 5.99 -26.84 -4.33
CA GLU A 94 6.21 -28.24 -3.94
C GLU A 94 6.74 -29.11 -5.10
N VAL A 95 6.65 -28.64 -6.34
CA VAL A 95 7.10 -29.35 -7.54
C VAL A 95 8.62 -29.17 -7.74
N SER A 96 9.28 -30.15 -8.36
CA SER A 96 10.71 -30.08 -8.72
C SER A 96 10.97 -29.01 -9.78
N ASP A 97 12.23 -28.67 -10.01
CA ASP A 97 12.57 -27.63 -10.98
C ASP A 97 12.18 -28.03 -12.42
N GLU A 98 12.32 -29.31 -12.78
CA GLU A 98 11.84 -29.82 -14.09
C GLU A 98 10.32 -29.71 -14.22
N GLY A 99 9.58 -29.96 -13.14
CA GLY A 99 8.13 -29.83 -13.14
C GLY A 99 7.67 -28.37 -13.18
N LYS A 100 8.44 -27.44 -12.60
CA LYS A 100 8.16 -26.00 -12.71
C LYS A 100 8.31 -25.52 -14.15
N ASP A 101 9.32 -26.00 -14.87
CA ASP A 101 9.53 -25.66 -16.28
C ASP A 101 8.34 -26.09 -17.14
N LEU A 102 7.84 -27.32 -16.96
CA LEU A 102 6.64 -27.81 -17.65
C LEU A 102 5.38 -27.00 -17.32
N ILE A 103 5.22 -26.60 -16.06
CA ILE A 103 4.11 -25.73 -15.63
C ILE A 103 4.22 -24.37 -16.31
N GLN A 104 5.41 -23.78 -16.39
CA GLN A 104 5.63 -22.49 -17.04
C GLN A 104 5.38 -22.56 -18.56
N GLU A 105 5.79 -23.64 -19.22
CA GLU A 105 5.52 -23.88 -20.63
C GLU A 105 4.01 -23.98 -20.88
N SER A 106 3.33 -24.81 -20.10
CA SER A 106 1.86 -24.97 -20.18
C SER A 106 1.12 -23.65 -19.96
N ILE A 107 1.54 -22.84 -18.97
CA ILE A 107 0.95 -21.52 -18.71
C ILE A 107 1.20 -20.58 -19.89
N ARG A 108 2.39 -20.61 -20.49
CA ARG A 108 2.75 -19.78 -21.64
C ARG A 108 1.87 -20.09 -22.85
N ASP A 109 1.63 -21.37 -23.12
CA ASP A 109 0.80 -21.83 -24.24
C ASP A 109 -0.66 -21.44 -24.02
N ILE A 110 -1.21 -21.71 -22.83
CA ILE A 110 -2.58 -21.33 -22.47
C ILE A 110 -2.76 -19.81 -22.57
N TRP A 111 -1.76 -19.04 -22.13
CA TRP A 111 -1.78 -17.59 -22.19
C TRP A 111 -1.70 -17.04 -23.62
N ALA A 112 -0.97 -17.71 -24.51
CA ALA A 112 -0.90 -17.36 -25.92
C ALA A 112 -2.27 -17.55 -26.63
N ASP A 113 -2.98 -18.63 -26.30
CA ASP A 113 -4.28 -18.95 -26.88
C ASP A 113 -5.44 -18.10 -26.34
N HIS A 114 -5.37 -17.67 -25.06
CA HIS A 114 -6.45 -16.97 -24.38
C HIS A 114 -6.25 -15.44 -24.27
N ARG A 115 -5.25 -14.86 -24.95
CA ARG A 115 -5.09 -13.40 -25.03
C ARG A 115 -6.25 -12.81 -25.86
N ILE A 116 -7.24 -12.24 -25.18
CA ILE A 116 -8.41 -11.56 -25.77
C ILE A 116 -7.97 -10.65 -26.92
N LYS A 117 -8.28 -11.02 -28.17
CA LYS A 117 -8.31 -10.07 -29.30
C LYS A 117 -9.46 -9.09 -29.05
N LYS A 118 -9.19 -7.96 -28.39
CA LYS A 118 -10.04 -6.76 -28.47
C LYS A 118 -9.89 -6.13 -29.86
N SER A 119 -10.42 -6.75 -30.91
CA SER A 119 -10.62 -6.09 -32.21
C SER A 119 -11.50 -6.92 -33.15
N SER A 120 -12.81 -6.62 -33.20
CA SER A 120 -13.61 -6.44 -34.44
C SER A 120 -15.12 -6.52 -34.17
N LYS A 121 -15.74 -5.43 -33.68
CA LYS A 121 -17.12 -5.09 -34.09
C LYS A 121 -17.03 -4.02 -35.16
N LYS A 122 -16.94 -4.46 -36.41
CA LYS A 122 -17.31 -3.67 -37.60
C LYS A 122 -17.94 -4.62 -38.61
N SER A 123 -19.15 -5.09 -38.32
CA SER A 123 -20.03 -5.63 -39.34
C SER A 123 -20.89 -4.48 -39.86
N ASN A 124 -20.38 -3.90 -40.94
CA ASN A 124 -21.05 -2.92 -41.78
C ASN A 124 -22.24 -3.61 -42.46
N SER A 125 -23.48 -3.28 -42.09
CA SER A 125 -24.65 -3.65 -42.90
C SER A 125 -24.73 -2.67 -44.06
N LYS A 126 -24.08 -3.02 -45.19
CA LYS A 126 -24.44 -2.47 -46.49
C LYS A 126 -25.68 -3.24 -46.95
N HIS A 127 -26.83 -2.58 -46.88
CA HIS A 127 -28.02 -2.95 -47.64
C HIS A 127 -27.61 -3.04 -49.11
N LYS A 128 -27.56 -4.25 -49.64
CA LYS A 128 -27.80 -4.48 -51.07
C LYS A 128 -29.30 -4.34 -51.24
N ASP A 129 -29.73 -3.58 -52.24
CA ASP A 129 -30.74 -4.05 -53.18
C ASP A 129 -30.55 -3.29 -54.50
N VAL A 130 -30.32 -4.10 -55.53
CA VAL A 130 -30.09 -3.72 -56.92
C VAL A 130 -31.44 -3.73 -57.63
N ALA A 131 -31.63 -2.68 -58.43
CA ALA A 131 -32.47 -2.49 -59.60
C ALA A 131 -33.31 -3.68 -60.15
N ILE A 132 -34.58 -3.34 -60.40
CA ILE A 132 -35.45 -3.63 -61.57
C ILE A 132 -35.56 -5.08 -62.01
#